data_AF-A0A7K2JLP4-F1
#
_entry.id   AF-A0A7K2JLP4-F1
#
_cell.length_a   1.000
_cell.length_b   1.000
_cell.length_c   1.000
_cell.angle_alpha   90.00
_cell.angle_beta   90.00
_cell.angle_gamma   90.00
#
_symmetry.space_group_name_H-M   'P 1'
#
loop_
_entity.id
_entity.type
_entity.pdbx_description
1 polymer ?
#
loop_
_entity_poly.entity_id
_entity_poly.type
_entity_poly.pdbx_seq_one_letter_code
_entity_poly.pdbx_strand_id
1 'polypeptide(L)'
;MEDLLREFAEVHRLAIITDEVEGFPRRREYLLRRAAVADRFEIACPHEPTAKPAANTYALRLLEYDAKLKTSRGPLEPEDPQWVGRPRDYVRQEYDAWVLGGSAEQPQDR
;
A
#
# COMPACT_ATOMS: atom_id res chain seq x y z
N MET A 1 -0.20 -18.66 -2.67
CA MET A 1 1.25 -18.34 -2.81
C MET A 1 1.55 -17.72 -4.17
N GLU A 2 0.95 -18.21 -5.26
CA GLU A 2 1.03 -17.59 -6.60
C GLU A 2 0.57 -16.11 -6.63
N ASP A 3 -0.52 -15.76 -5.94
CA ASP A 3 -0.98 -14.37 -5.86
C ASP A 3 0.03 -13.44 -5.16
N LEU A 4 0.76 -13.95 -4.17
CA LEU A 4 1.78 -13.18 -3.48
C LEU A 4 2.98 -12.92 -4.39
N LEU A 5 3.39 -13.92 -5.18
CA LEU A 5 4.47 -13.78 -6.17
C LEU A 5 4.10 -12.79 -7.28
N ARG A 6 2.85 -12.81 -7.75
CA ARG A 6 2.34 -11.83 -8.72
C ARG A 6 2.39 -10.41 -8.16
N GLU A 7 1.97 -10.21 -6.92
CA GLU A 7 2.01 -8.89 -6.28
C GLU A 7 3.45 -8.41 -6.01
N PHE A 8 4.37 -9.32 -5.66
CA PHE A 8 5.81 -8.98 -5.57
C PHE A 8 6.37 -8.49 -6.91
N ALA A 9 6.02 -9.17 -8.02
CA ALA A 9 6.47 -8.78 -9.35
C ALA A 9 5.96 -7.39 -9.74
N GLU A 10 4.70 -7.07 -9.45
CA GLU A 10 4.19 -5.73 -9.74
C GLU A 10 4.82 -4.68 -8.82
N VAL A 11 4.99 -4.95 -7.53
CA VAL A 11 5.70 -4.02 -6.63
C VAL A 11 7.10 -3.70 -7.17
N HIS A 12 7.81 -4.69 -7.71
CA HIS A 12 9.12 -4.49 -8.32
C HIS A 12 9.03 -3.62 -9.59
N ARG A 13 8.04 -3.87 -10.45
CA ARG A 13 7.78 -3.05 -11.64
C ARG A 13 7.46 -1.60 -11.28
N LEU A 14 6.59 -1.39 -10.29
CA LEU A 14 6.22 -0.06 -9.82
C LEU A 14 7.42 0.66 -9.20
N ALA A 15 8.30 -0.04 -8.47
CA ALA A 15 9.53 0.55 -7.93
C ALA A 15 10.39 1.16 -9.06
N ILE A 16 10.61 0.42 -10.14
CA ILE A 16 11.35 0.88 -11.33
C ILE A 16 10.67 2.12 -11.92
N ILE A 17 9.36 2.07 -12.14
CA ILE A 17 8.60 3.16 -12.76
C ILE A 17 8.57 4.42 -11.88
N THR A 18 8.51 4.27 -10.55
CA THR A 18 8.51 5.41 -9.62
C THR A 18 9.88 6.06 -9.44
N ASP A 19 10.96 5.32 -9.73
CA ASP A 19 12.33 5.86 -9.73
C ASP A 19 12.59 6.68 -11.01
N GLU A 20 11.93 6.32 -12.12
CA GLU A 20 12.07 6.97 -13.43
C GLU A 20 11.06 8.10 -13.70
N VAL A 21 9.87 8.06 -13.08
CA VAL A 21 8.76 9.00 -13.37
C VAL A 21 8.25 9.61 -12.06
N GLU A 22 8.54 10.90 -11.84
CA GLU A 22 7.96 11.69 -10.76
C GLU A 22 6.46 11.96 -11.02
N GLY A 23 5.62 10.94 -10.82
CA GLY A 23 4.17 11.04 -10.90
C GLY A 23 3.50 10.76 -9.55
N PHE A 24 2.84 11.77 -8.97
CA PHE A 24 2.10 11.66 -7.70
C PHE A 24 1.16 10.44 -7.60
N PRO A 25 0.32 10.11 -8.62
CA PRO A 25 -0.58 8.95 -8.53
C PRO A 25 0.17 7.62 -8.48
N ARG A 26 1.24 7.49 -9.27
CA ARG A 26 2.04 6.26 -9.36
C ARG A 26 2.84 6.02 -8.09
N ARG A 27 3.33 7.08 -7.46
CA ARG A 27 4.06 7.00 -6.18
C ARG A 27 3.16 6.53 -5.04
N ARG A 28 1.93 7.05 -4.97
CA ARG A 28 0.97 6.59 -3.96
C ARG A 28 0.60 5.12 -4.16
N GLU A 29 0.25 4.73 -5.38
CA GLU A 29 -0.11 3.35 -5.69
C GLU A 29 1.04 2.39 -5.37
N TYR A 30 2.28 2.75 -5.72
CA TYR A 30 3.46 1.99 -5.32
C TYR A 30 3.55 1.81 -3.81
N LEU A 31 3.44 2.89 -3.02
CA LEU A 31 3.52 2.83 -1.56
C LEU A 31 2.43 1.92 -0.99
N LEU A 32 1.20 2.05 -1.48
CA LEU A 32 0.07 1.23 -1.05
C LEU A 32 0.31 -0.24 -1.33
N ARG A 33 0.63 -0.59 -2.59
CA ARG A 33 0.84 -1.98 -2.98
C ARG A 33 2.08 -2.57 -2.31
N ARG A 34 3.15 -1.79 -2.14
CA ARG A 34 4.35 -2.21 -1.39
C ARG A 34 4.03 -2.51 0.06
N ALA A 35 3.25 -1.66 0.73
CA ALA A 35 2.84 -1.85 2.11
C ALA A 35 1.92 -3.06 2.27
N ALA A 36 0.94 -3.24 1.37
CA ALA A 36 0.04 -4.38 1.38
C ALA A 36 0.76 -5.72 1.17
N VAL A 37 1.74 -5.77 0.25
CA VAL A 37 2.58 -6.96 0.06
C VAL A 37 3.41 -7.26 1.31
N ALA A 38 4.00 -6.25 1.93
CA ALA A 38 4.79 -6.44 3.14
C ALA A 38 3.92 -6.92 4.32
N ASP A 39 2.70 -6.40 4.49
CA ASP A 39 1.74 -6.88 5.50
C ASP A 39 1.37 -8.36 5.26
N ARG A 40 1.00 -8.72 4.02
CA ARG A 40 0.66 -10.10 3.65
C ARG A 40 1.85 -11.06 3.81
N PHE A 41 3.06 -10.61 3.47
CA PHE A 41 4.27 -11.40 3.66
C PHE A 41 4.54 -11.68 5.14
N GLU A 42 4.34 -10.70 6.03
CA GLU A 42 4.47 -10.93 7.47
C GLU A 42 3.45 -11.93 8.02
N ILE A 43 2.21 -11.87 7.52
CA ILE A 43 1.17 -12.86 7.88
C ILE A 43 1.54 -14.26 7.39
N ALA A 44 2.06 -14.38 6.16
CA ALA A 44 2.40 -15.66 5.55
C ALA A 44 3.70 -16.27 6.12
N CYS A 45 4.67 -15.43 6.47
CA CYS A 45 6.00 -15.80 6.92
C CYS A 45 6.36 -15.09 8.24
N PRO A 46 5.63 -15.34 9.34
CA PRO A 46 5.83 -14.60 10.60
C PRO A 46 7.16 -14.93 11.30
N HIS A 47 7.81 -16.01 10.91
CA HIS A 47 9.12 -16.41 11.42
C HIS A 47 10.28 -15.65 10.76
N GLU A 48 10.03 -14.96 9.65
CA GLU A 48 11.04 -14.15 8.97
C GLU A 48 11.32 -12.88 9.79
N PRO A 49 12.53 -12.70 10.36
CA PRO A 49 12.80 -11.62 11.31
C PRO A 49 12.59 -10.22 10.74
N THR A 50 12.71 -10.07 9.43
CA THR A 50 12.58 -8.79 8.72
C THR A 50 11.15 -8.47 8.27
N ALA A 51 10.23 -9.45 8.30
CA ALA A 51 8.89 -9.28 7.73
C ALA A 51 8.08 -8.22 8.49
N LYS A 52 8.04 -8.30 9.82
CA LYS A 52 7.33 -7.33 10.67
C LYS A 52 7.94 -5.91 10.65
N PRO A 53 9.27 -5.73 10.79
CA PRO A 53 9.89 -4.43 10.57
C PRO A 53 9.55 -3.84 9.19
N ALA A 54 9.67 -4.63 8.11
CA ALA A 54 9.38 -4.16 6.76
C ALA A 54 7.91 -3.73 6.60
N ALA A 55 6.96 -4.55 7.07
CA ALA A 55 5.53 -4.23 7.03
C ALA A 55 5.23 -2.90 7.75
N ASN A 56 5.77 -2.72 8.96
CA ASN A 56 5.61 -1.47 9.70
C ASN A 56 6.26 -0.27 9.00
N THR A 57 7.46 -0.43 8.45
CA THR A 57 8.15 0.66 7.72
C THR A 57 7.34 1.13 6.52
N TYR A 58 6.84 0.21 5.68
CA TYR A 58 6.06 0.61 4.51
C TYR A 58 4.68 1.16 4.88
N ALA A 59 4.06 0.62 5.95
CA ALA A 59 2.82 1.16 6.47
C ALA A 59 2.95 2.61 6.94
N LEU A 60 4.01 2.92 7.70
CA LEU A 60 4.30 4.30 8.13
C LEU A 60 4.58 5.23 6.95
N ARG A 61 5.33 4.77 5.94
CA ARG A 61 5.61 5.57 4.74
C ARG A 61 4.35 5.93 3.96
N LEU A 62 3.40 5.01 3.83
CA LEU A 62 2.12 5.30 3.21
C LEU A 62 1.32 6.31 4.04
N LEU A 63 1.22 6.07 5.35
CA LEU A 63 0.50 6.94 6.28
C LEU A 63 1.05 8.37 6.28
N GLU A 64 2.38 8.53 6.36
CA GLU A 64 3.04 9.84 6.28
C GLU A 64 2.82 10.53 4.93
N TYR A 65 2.86 9.75 3.84
CA TYR A 65 2.61 10.26 2.49
C TYR A 65 1.17 10.81 2.37
N ASP A 66 0.19 10.02 2.81
CA ASP A 66 -1.22 10.40 2.74
C ASP A 66 -1.56 11.53 3.72
N ALA A 67 -0.95 11.56 4.91
CA ALA A 67 -1.10 12.67 5.86
C ALA A 67 -0.60 13.99 5.26
N LYS A 68 0.57 13.96 4.62
CA LYS A 68 1.22 15.14 4.04
C LYS A 68 0.48 15.66 2.81
N LEU A 69 -0.03 14.76 1.97
CA LEU A 69 -0.57 15.12 0.65
C LEU A 69 -2.09 15.04 0.57
N LYS A 70 -2.76 14.61 1.66
CA LYS A 70 -4.21 14.44 1.75
C LYS A 70 -4.77 13.56 0.63
N THR A 71 -4.16 12.39 0.50
CA THR A 71 -4.46 11.42 -0.57
C THR A 71 -5.11 10.11 -0.10
N SER A 72 -5.48 10.00 1.18
CA SER A 72 -6.27 8.89 1.74
C SER A 72 -7.54 8.61 0.92
N ARG A 73 -7.94 7.34 0.86
CA ARG A 73 -9.17 6.89 0.18
C ARG A 73 -10.11 6.12 1.09
N GLY A 74 -9.62 5.62 2.22
CA GLY A 74 -10.42 4.93 3.21
C GLY A 74 -11.22 5.87 4.11
N PRO A 75 -12.15 5.30 4.91
CA PRO A 75 -13.08 6.07 5.74
C PRO A 75 -12.44 6.85 6.89
N LEU A 76 -11.23 6.47 7.32
CA LEU A 76 -10.55 7.10 8.44
C LEU A 76 -9.27 7.78 7.96
N GLU A 77 -9.09 9.02 8.39
CA GLU A 77 -7.98 9.86 7.94
C GLU A 77 -6.62 9.38 8.47
N PRO A 78 -5.50 9.68 7.79
CA PRO A 78 -4.16 9.28 8.20
C PRO A 78 -3.75 9.77 9.59
N GLU A 79 -4.34 10.87 10.07
CA GLU A 79 -4.05 11.44 11.39
C GLU A 79 -4.88 10.83 12.54
N ASP A 80 -5.76 9.87 12.24
CA ASP A 80 -6.60 9.26 13.26
C ASP A 80 -5.74 8.56 14.34
N PRO A 81 -5.96 8.85 15.65
CA PRO A 81 -5.18 8.27 16.74
C PRO A 81 -5.19 6.73 16.77
N GLN A 82 -6.16 6.07 16.15
CA GLN A 82 -6.23 4.61 16.11
C GLN A 82 -5.05 3.95 15.38
N TRP A 83 -4.37 4.69 14.50
CA TRP A 83 -3.18 4.21 13.78
C TRP A 83 -1.93 4.17 14.64
N VAL A 84 -1.94 4.82 15.80
CA VAL A 84 -0.81 4.83 16.74
C VAL A 84 -0.54 3.40 17.21
N GLY A 85 0.65 2.89 16.89
CA GLY A 85 1.05 1.51 17.18
C GLY A 85 0.38 0.45 16.29
N ARG A 86 -0.48 0.85 15.35
CA ARG A 86 -1.20 -0.02 14.41
C ARG A 86 -1.18 0.49 12.96
N PRO A 87 -0.02 0.91 12.41
CA PRO A 87 0.03 1.49 11.06
C PRO A 87 -0.39 0.49 9.97
N ARG A 88 -0.32 -0.82 10.24
CA ARG A 88 -0.72 -1.85 9.27
C ARG A 88 -2.23 -1.94 9.07
N ASP A 89 -3.02 -1.56 10.08
CA ASP A 89 -4.49 -1.54 9.95
C ASP A 89 -4.92 -0.42 8.99
N TYR A 90 -4.18 0.70 8.96
CA TYR A 90 -4.34 1.75 7.95
C TYR A 90 -4.09 1.22 6.52
N VAL A 91 -3.04 0.43 6.32
CA VAL A 91 -2.73 -0.18 5.00
C VAL A 91 -3.87 -1.06 4.52
N ARG A 92 -4.46 -1.88 5.40
CA ARG A 92 -5.57 -2.77 5.07
C ARG A 92 -6.79 -1.97 4.62
N GLN A 93 -7.14 -0.91 5.37
CA GLN A 93 -8.20 0.01 4.99
C GLN A 93 -7.97 0.60 3.59
N GLU A 94 -6.79 1.18 3.35
CA GLU A 94 -6.49 1.84 2.09
C GLU A 94 -6.44 0.85 0.91
N TYR A 95 -5.99 -0.37 1.17
CA TYR A 95 -5.97 -1.42 0.15
C TYR A 95 -7.38 -1.90 -0.17
N ASP A 96 -8.24 -2.07 0.83
CA ASP A 96 -9.65 -2.42 0.63
C ASP A 96 -10.37 -1.32 -0.17
N ALA A 97 -10.16 -0.05 0.17
CA ALA A 97 -10.69 1.09 -0.58
C ALA A 97 -10.16 1.12 -2.02
N TRP A 98 -8.89 0.77 -2.25
CA TRP A 98 -8.31 0.69 -3.59
C TRP A 98 -8.88 -0.46 -4.43
N VAL A 99 -9.08 -1.65 -3.86
CA VAL A 99 -9.68 -2.79 -4.57
C VAL A 99 -11.15 -2.50 -4.92
N LEU A 100 -11.90 -1.93 -3.98
CA LEU A 100 -13.31 -1.58 -4.19
C LEU A 100 -13.45 -0.43 -5.19
N GLY A 101 -12.57 0.58 -5.13
CA GLY A 101 -12.52 1.69 -6.08
C GLY A 101 -12.01 1.30 -7.47
N GLY A 102 -11.10 0.32 -7.56
CA GLY A 102 -10.58 -0.21 -8.82
C GLY A 102 -11.60 -0.99 -9.65
N SER A 103 -12.75 -1.34 -9.07
CA SER A 103 -13.89 -1.93 -9.80
C SER A 103 -14.78 -0.87 -10.47
N ALA A 104 -14.56 0.42 -10.22
CA ALA A 104 -15.39 1.52 -10.72
C ALA A 104 -14.75 2.34 -11.87
N GLU A 105 -13.50 2.05 -12.27
CA GLU A 105 -12.82 2.76 -13.37
C GLU A 105 -12.42 1.81 -14.50
N GLN A 106 -13.41 1.36 -15.26
CA GLN A 106 -13.24 1.18 -16.71
C GLN A 106 -14.24 2.08 -17.44
N PRO A 107 -13.85 3.31 -17.82
CA PRO A 107 -14.48 3.93 -18.96
C PRO A 107 -14.09 3.11 -20.18
N GLN A 108 -15.06 2.38 -20.74
CA GLN A 108 -14.96 1.88 -22.11
C GLN A 108 -14.81 3.11 -23.02
N ASP A 109 -13.60 3.34 -23.52
CA ASP A 109 -13.42 4.24 -24.64
C ASP A 109 -14.05 3.60 -25.88
N ARG A 110 -14.82 4.45 -26.55
CA ARG A 110 -15.74 4.22 -27.66
C ARG A 110 -15.08 3.74 -28.94
#